data_AF-A0A0Q4C3E5-F1
#
_entry.id   AF-A0A0Q4C3E5-F1
#
_cell.length_a   1.000
_cell.length_b   1.000
_cell.length_c   1.000
_cell.angle_alpha   90.00
_cell.angle_beta   90.00
_cell.angle_gamma   90.00
#
_symmetry.space_group_name_H-M   'P 1'
#
loop_
_entity.id
_entity.type
_entity.pdbx_description
1 polymer ?
#
loop_
_entity_poly.entity_id
_entity_poly.type
_entity_poly.pdbx_seq_one_letter_code
_entity_poly.pdbx_strand_id
1 'polypeptide(L)'
;MALRFVRTDIPGKDAVIYADAGLVLRHPNPVMSDMLGHFPAIYLDASRPVQVQLLSAARSVVASHRMAPGMAGIATTPDDGGLFADLVHMAPPAHLRALRTEGWDSHGSGAADYVSDALATPDLARDHPRFCVTTANGRCFRLNPTGGMITVEQGGARGDPSGSGRIDDRAAIQATVDYAATVGVTKIGLSAPLYTVWFPKRTSPPFTEAVDGHGIVIAPDQQIHMIGLGSARSTLRFLSPGGVSPDGTTPGQAFQVVDGKVWRGSGFYLYATRPIERRVLDRTSPRQSLTLEHLVIDGATRKSGYYGWPARLADGAGWDITHKGIRSRADLRGADITILDCVMTGWRGETVYATDDPAAKLTVRNSTFLHSNGQGLNPNGCMVDVQGCKIQDCYVGIEGWTGLGRGRIIDVEITDCYGIPGKSGGAFALDGEFAENRRIQMHAPGPDIADNPAPPGNLGRFRTQQGQISLVVRNCGPGLIGSWLTGKIVATDTRLVLGDGTAFAGGARHLDLDITLITDTNEQAHVVIANRYTGVTTDHIHLRIDNQATPAAIAANRRPDTVMTWHGALGSDVTVQISGRDGVQAPKPDAPTSGPSPRITHK
;
A
#
# COMPACT_ATOMS: atom_id res chain seq x y z
N MET A 1 29.70 -4.68 -17.12
CA MET A 1 29.16 -4.02 -15.93
C MET A 1 30.24 -3.09 -15.41
N ALA A 2 30.04 -1.77 -15.45
CA ALA A 2 30.97 -0.83 -14.85
C ALA A 2 30.65 -0.73 -13.35
N LEU A 3 31.63 -1.01 -12.50
CA LEU A 3 31.50 -0.91 -11.04
C LEU A 3 31.32 0.56 -10.66
N ARG A 4 30.28 0.89 -9.87
CA ARG A 4 30.15 2.20 -9.23
C ARG A 4 30.45 2.05 -7.75
N PHE A 5 31.49 2.72 -7.28
CA PHE A 5 31.73 2.95 -5.87
C PHE A 5 31.27 4.37 -5.55
N VAL A 6 30.38 4.53 -4.59
CA VAL A 6 30.02 5.84 -4.05
C VAL A 6 30.84 6.04 -2.79
N ARG A 7 31.79 6.97 -2.85
CA ARG A 7 32.53 7.45 -1.67
C ARG A 7 31.81 8.69 -1.15
N THR A 8 31.31 8.63 0.08
CA THR A 8 30.78 9.82 0.76
C THR A 8 31.85 10.36 1.69
N ASP A 9 32.47 11.47 1.33
CA ASP A 9 33.37 12.19 2.21
C ASP A 9 32.55 13.07 3.15
N ILE A 10 32.33 12.58 4.38
CA ILE A 10 31.73 13.37 5.46
C ILE A 10 32.88 13.81 6.38
N PRO A 11 33.18 15.11 6.51
CA PRO A 11 34.23 15.59 7.39
C PRO A 11 34.03 15.10 8.84
N GLY A 12 35.04 14.43 9.39
CA GLY A 12 35.03 13.92 10.77
C GLY A 12 34.44 12.52 10.98
N LYS A 13 34.13 11.76 9.92
CA LYS A 13 33.72 10.35 10.00
C LYS A 13 34.51 9.47 9.04
N ASP A 14 34.73 8.22 9.41
CA ASP A 14 35.36 7.22 8.54
C ASP A 14 34.56 7.03 7.24
N ALA A 15 35.27 6.81 6.14
CA ALA A 15 34.64 6.66 4.82
C ALA A 15 33.80 5.37 4.75
N VAL A 16 32.53 5.52 4.37
CA VAL A 16 31.61 4.39 4.15
C VAL A 16 31.58 4.06 2.66
N ILE A 17 31.82 2.79 2.32
CA ILE A 17 31.73 2.28 0.94
C ILE A 17 30.58 1.27 0.86
N TYR A 18 29.65 1.50 -0.07
CA TYR A 18 28.60 0.54 -0.40
C TYR A 18 29.05 -0.32 -1.58
N ALA A 19 28.83 -1.64 -1.50
CA ALA A 19 29.12 -2.58 -2.57
C ALA A 19 27.85 -3.36 -2.97
N ASP A 20 27.75 -3.70 -4.25
CA ASP A 20 26.64 -4.47 -4.83
C ASP A 20 26.70 -5.95 -4.39
N ALA A 21 25.56 -6.65 -4.44
CA ALA A 21 25.26 -7.90 -3.72
C ALA A 21 26.03 -9.17 -4.16
N GLY A 22 27.20 -9.05 -4.79
CA GLY A 22 28.01 -10.17 -5.32
C GLY A 22 29.43 -10.29 -4.75
N LEU A 23 29.79 -9.51 -3.74
CA LEU A 23 31.17 -9.48 -3.21
C LEU A 23 31.31 -10.23 -1.87
N VAL A 24 32.27 -11.15 -1.80
CA VAL A 24 32.80 -11.67 -0.52
C VAL A 24 34.13 -10.99 -0.24
N LEU A 25 34.16 -10.10 0.75
CA LEU A 25 35.40 -9.51 1.25
C LEU A 25 36.05 -10.47 2.25
N ARG A 26 37.31 -10.86 2.03
CA ARG A 26 38.09 -11.56 3.06
C ARG A 26 38.60 -10.54 4.07
N HIS A 27 37.86 -10.36 5.16
CA HIS A 27 38.28 -9.63 6.35
C HIS A 27 38.68 -10.64 7.44
N PRO A 28 39.70 -10.38 8.29
CA PRO A 28 40.13 -11.32 9.34
C PRO A 28 39.06 -11.62 10.41
N ASN A 29 37.94 -10.88 10.41
CA ASN A 29 36.72 -11.22 11.14
C ASN A 29 35.60 -11.55 10.13
N PRO A 30 34.99 -12.75 10.17
CA PRO A 30 33.90 -13.11 9.26
C PRO A 30 32.66 -12.29 9.58
N VAL A 31 32.22 -11.47 8.63
CA VAL A 31 30.92 -10.77 8.68
C VAL A 31 29.92 -11.65 7.94
N MET A 32 28.96 -12.23 8.67
CA MET A 32 27.86 -12.96 8.06
C MET A 32 26.75 -11.99 7.64
N SER A 33 26.19 -12.17 6.45
CA SER A 33 24.98 -11.46 6.04
C SER A 33 23.82 -11.87 6.93
N ASP A 34 22.83 -11.00 7.07
CA ASP A 34 21.55 -11.45 7.62
C ASP A 34 20.83 -12.41 6.65
N MET A 35 19.73 -13.02 7.11
CA MET A 35 18.95 -13.95 6.30
C MET A 35 18.20 -13.29 5.12
N LEU A 36 18.33 -11.97 4.94
CA LEU A 36 17.77 -11.21 3.83
C LEU A 36 18.84 -10.77 2.81
N GLY A 37 20.11 -11.10 3.04
CA GLY A 37 21.22 -10.77 2.14
C GLY A 37 21.81 -9.38 2.36
N HIS A 38 21.50 -8.71 3.48
CA HIS A 38 22.07 -7.42 3.80
C HIS A 38 23.40 -7.61 4.56
N PHE A 39 24.42 -6.87 4.15
CA PHE A 39 25.68 -6.76 4.88
C PHE A 39 25.66 -5.50 5.75
N PRO A 40 26.10 -5.55 7.02
CA PRO A 40 26.28 -4.34 7.81
C PRO A 40 27.35 -3.44 7.16
N ALA A 41 27.27 -2.13 7.43
CA ALA A 41 28.28 -1.17 6.99
C ALA A 41 29.67 -1.63 7.48
N ILE A 42 30.61 -1.80 6.55
CA ILE A 42 31.98 -2.17 6.86
C ILE A 42 32.76 -0.87 7.04
N TYR A 43 33.18 -0.59 8.27
CA TYR A 43 34.06 0.52 8.59
C TYR A 43 35.50 0.10 8.29
N LEU A 44 36.13 0.78 7.34
CA LEU A 44 37.53 0.55 7.00
C LEU A 44 38.39 1.64 7.61
N ASP A 45 39.45 1.23 8.30
CA ASP A 45 40.55 2.11 8.68
C ASP A 45 41.27 2.56 7.39
N ALA A 46 41.30 3.88 7.16
CA ALA A 46 41.87 4.49 5.96
C ALA A 46 43.38 4.22 5.77
N SER A 47 44.06 3.66 6.76
CA SER A 47 45.51 3.39 6.72
C SER A 47 45.91 2.03 6.12
N ARG A 48 44.97 1.15 5.75
CA ARG A 48 45.29 -0.20 5.24
C ARG A 48 44.82 -0.47 3.80
N PRO A 49 45.66 -1.05 2.94
CA PRO A 49 45.26 -1.43 1.58
C PRO A 49 44.32 -2.65 1.60
N VAL A 50 43.23 -2.58 0.83
CA VAL A 50 42.26 -3.68 0.65
C VAL A 50 42.45 -4.30 -0.74
N GLN A 51 42.57 -5.63 -0.79
CA GLN A 51 42.60 -6.41 -2.03
C GLN A 51 41.21 -7.02 -2.30
N VAL A 52 40.66 -6.79 -3.50
CA VAL A 52 39.39 -7.37 -3.94
C VAL A 52 39.68 -8.41 -5.03
N GLN A 53 39.18 -9.64 -4.86
CA GLN A 53 39.36 -10.72 -5.82
C GLN A 53 37.99 -11.26 -6.26
N LEU A 54 37.78 -11.38 -7.58
CA LEU A 54 36.58 -11.97 -8.17
C LEU A 54 36.71 -13.49 -8.18
N LEU A 55 35.80 -14.20 -7.50
CA LEU A 55 35.71 -15.66 -7.56
C LEU A 55 34.62 -16.07 -8.54
N SER A 56 35.00 -16.35 -9.79
CA SER A 56 34.10 -16.97 -10.76
C SER A 56 34.10 -18.50 -10.59
N ALA A 57 33.09 -19.07 -9.93
CA ALA A 57 32.68 -20.46 -10.10
C ALA A 57 31.34 -20.73 -9.39
N ALA A 58 30.24 -20.22 -9.92
CA ALA A 58 28.91 -20.72 -9.59
C ALA A 58 28.13 -20.95 -10.89
N ARG A 59 27.75 -22.22 -11.10
CA ARG A 59 27.05 -22.72 -12.27
C ARG A 59 25.75 -21.95 -12.50
N SER A 60 25.49 -21.70 -13.78
CA SER A 60 24.31 -21.06 -14.33
C SER A 60 23.00 -21.64 -13.78
N VAL A 61 22.31 -20.88 -12.93
CA VAL A 61 20.86 -20.84 -12.95
C VAL A 61 20.52 -19.74 -13.95
N VAL A 62 20.07 -20.13 -15.14
CA VAL A 62 19.56 -19.21 -16.16
C VAL A 62 18.22 -18.67 -15.65
N ALA A 63 18.25 -17.69 -14.75
CA ALA A 63 17.18 -16.72 -14.68
C ALA A 63 17.37 -15.80 -15.88
N SER A 64 16.60 -16.02 -16.93
CA SER A 64 16.58 -15.14 -18.09
C SER A 64 16.01 -13.77 -17.70
N HIS A 65 16.82 -12.91 -17.10
CA HIS A 65 16.66 -11.48 -17.33
C HIS A 65 16.99 -11.26 -18.80
N ARG A 66 15.94 -11.22 -19.62
CA ARG A 66 16.02 -10.59 -20.94
C ARG A 66 16.41 -9.14 -20.69
N MET A 67 17.71 -8.83 -20.71
CA MET A 67 18.11 -7.52 -21.20
C MET A 67 17.50 -7.44 -22.60
N ALA A 68 16.71 -6.41 -22.86
CA ALA A 68 16.14 -6.17 -24.19
C ALA A 68 17.28 -6.32 -25.22
N PRO A 69 17.18 -7.26 -26.17
CA PRO A 69 18.19 -7.44 -27.20
C PRO A 69 18.22 -6.16 -28.04
N GLY A 70 19.31 -5.38 -27.97
CA GLY A 70 19.48 -4.20 -28.83
C GLY A 70 20.28 -3.01 -28.29
N MET A 71 20.65 -2.95 -27.00
CA MET A 71 21.27 -1.73 -26.43
C MET A 71 22.80 -1.56 -26.67
N ALA A 72 23.37 -2.10 -27.76
CA ALA A 72 24.76 -1.83 -28.10
C ALA A 72 24.87 -0.42 -28.72
N GLY A 73 25.65 0.45 -28.08
CA GLY A 73 25.70 1.89 -28.31
C GLY A 73 25.89 2.32 -29.77
N ILE A 74 24.93 3.10 -30.27
CA ILE A 74 25.02 3.82 -31.54
C ILE A 74 25.40 5.26 -31.19
N ALA A 75 26.69 5.60 -31.37
CA ALA A 75 27.19 6.96 -31.25
C ALA A 75 27.07 7.67 -32.62
N THR A 76 25.87 8.15 -32.93
CA THR A 76 25.66 9.18 -33.96
C THR A 76 24.98 10.36 -33.30
N THR A 77 25.47 11.57 -33.51
CA THR A 77 24.76 12.81 -33.12
C THR A 77 23.36 12.75 -33.74
N PRO A 78 22.29 12.79 -32.92
CA PRO A 78 20.93 12.82 -33.45
C PRO A 78 20.76 14.07 -34.33
N ASP A 79 20.09 13.93 -35.48
CA ASP A 79 19.56 15.09 -36.19
C ASP A 79 18.41 15.69 -35.36
N ASP A 80 18.35 17.01 -35.26
CA ASP A 80 17.29 17.73 -34.57
C ASP A 80 15.97 17.59 -35.36
N GLY A 81 15.12 16.68 -34.90
CA GLY A 81 13.87 16.30 -35.56
C GLY A 81 12.68 17.22 -35.28
N GLY A 82 12.89 18.38 -34.63
CA GLY A 82 11.81 19.28 -34.22
C GLY A 82 10.93 18.65 -33.12
N LEU A 83 9.61 18.72 -33.27
CA LEU A 83 8.64 18.15 -32.32
C LEU A 83 8.28 16.71 -32.70
N PHE A 84 7.89 15.89 -31.72
CA PHE A 84 7.42 14.52 -31.99
C PHE A 84 6.24 14.50 -32.96
N ALA A 85 5.29 15.42 -32.80
CA ALA A 85 4.11 15.54 -33.65
C ALA A 85 4.46 15.77 -35.14
N ASP A 86 5.64 16.32 -35.44
CA ASP A 86 6.08 16.62 -36.80
C ASP A 86 6.82 15.45 -37.46
N LEU A 87 7.26 14.45 -36.69
CA LEU A 87 8.05 13.32 -37.20
C LEU A 87 7.31 12.53 -38.30
N VAL A 88 5.97 12.51 -38.27
CA VAL A 88 5.16 11.82 -39.29
C VAL A 88 5.34 12.43 -40.69
N HIS A 89 5.72 13.70 -40.78
CA HIS A 89 5.95 14.42 -42.04
C HIS A 89 7.41 14.38 -42.50
N MET A 90 8.32 13.89 -41.66
CA MET A 90 9.73 13.76 -42.01
C MET A 90 9.97 12.59 -42.96
N ALA A 91 11.05 12.66 -43.74
CA ALA A 91 11.56 11.54 -44.53
C ALA A 91 13.03 11.25 -44.20
N PRO A 92 13.34 10.72 -42.99
CA PRO A 92 14.72 10.56 -42.56
C PRO A 92 15.49 9.57 -43.45
N PRO A 93 16.76 9.83 -43.81
CA PRO A 93 17.52 8.98 -44.71
C PRO A 93 17.71 7.58 -44.10
N ALA A 94 17.80 6.54 -44.94
CA ALA A 94 17.79 5.14 -44.50
C ALA A 94 18.88 4.76 -43.47
N HIS A 95 20.01 5.48 -43.45
CA HIS A 95 21.11 5.23 -42.52
C HIS A 95 20.87 5.82 -41.12
N LEU A 96 19.95 6.78 -40.96
CA LEU A 96 19.68 7.42 -39.67
C LEU A 96 19.03 6.43 -38.72
N ARG A 97 19.66 6.14 -37.57
CA ARG A 97 19.14 5.14 -36.60
C ARG A 97 18.41 5.75 -35.43
N ALA A 98 18.63 7.03 -35.15
CA ALA A 98 18.01 7.75 -34.07
C ALA A 98 17.60 9.16 -34.48
N LEU A 99 16.56 9.67 -33.84
CA LEU A 99 16.07 11.04 -33.96
C LEU A 99 16.00 11.63 -32.54
N ARG A 100 16.25 12.93 -32.41
CA ARG A 100 15.99 13.65 -31.16
C ARG A 100 14.90 14.68 -31.41
N THR A 101 13.92 14.75 -30.52
CA THR A 101 12.93 15.83 -30.52
C THR A 101 13.21 16.82 -29.42
N GLU A 102 12.86 18.09 -29.68
CA GLU A 102 12.93 19.18 -28.69
C GLU A 102 11.68 19.26 -27.81
N GLY A 103 10.67 18.45 -28.14
CA GLY A 103 9.40 18.38 -27.42
C GLY A 103 8.41 17.38 -28.04
N TRP A 104 7.22 17.26 -27.44
CA TRP A 104 6.14 16.41 -27.95
C TRP A 104 5.25 17.15 -28.95
N ASP A 105 4.48 18.15 -28.49
CA ASP A 105 3.68 19.08 -29.31
C ASP A 105 4.10 20.55 -29.14
N SER A 106 5.09 20.80 -28.28
CA SER A 106 5.60 22.12 -27.95
C SER A 106 7.05 21.99 -27.46
N HIS A 107 7.89 22.96 -27.78
CA HIS A 107 9.31 22.94 -27.40
C HIS A 107 9.45 22.95 -25.87
N GLY A 108 10.40 22.18 -25.35
CA GLY A 108 10.77 22.16 -23.93
C GLY A 108 9.94 21.21 -23.05
N SER A 109 8.91 20.54 -23.58
CA SER A 109 8.16 19.50 -22.87
C SER A 109 8.09 18.22 -23.68
N GLY A 110 8.45 17.08 -23.08
CA GLY A 110 8.39 15.79 -23.76
C GLY A 110 9.49 15.54 -24.79
N ALA A 111 10.58 16.31 -24.74
CA ALA A 111 11.78 16.06 -25.55
C ALA A 111 12.30 14.63 -25.31
N ALA A 112 12.72 13.94 -26.37
CA ALA A 112 13.17 12.57 -26.26
C ALA A 112 14.05 12.11 -27.42
N ASP A 113 14.70 10.97 -27.22
CA ASP A 113 15.39 10.23 -28.27
C ASP A 113 14.49 9.10 -28.78
N TYR A 114 14.41 8.93 -30.09
CA TYR A 114 13.66 7.88 -30.75
C TYR A 114 14.59 7.03 -31.60
N VAL A 115 14.39 5.71 -31.63
CA VAL A 115 15.25 4.75 -32.35
C VAL A 115 14.47 3.93 -33.35
N SER A 116 15.10 3.65 -34.49
CA SER A 116 14.61 2.74 -35.53
C SER A 116 15.34 1.41 -35.39
N ASP A 117 14.82 0.54 -34.54
CA ASP A 117 15.37 -0.78 -34.20
C ASP A 117 14.38 -1.92 -34.48
N ALA A 118 14.69 -3.14 -34.05
CA ALA A 118 13.86 -4.31 -34.31
C ALA A 118 12.47 -4.26 -33.63
N LEU A 119 12.30 -3.44 -32.59
CA LEU A 119 11.01 -3.24 -31.93
C LEU A 119 10.19 -2.12 -32.57
N ALA A 120 10.84 -1.18 -33.28
CA ALA A 120 10.17 -0.13 -34.02
C ALA A 120 9.47 -0.69 -35.27
N THR A 121 8.30 -1.30 -35.08
CA THR A 121 7.48 -1.88 -36.14
C THR A 121 6.26 -0.99 -36.46
N PRO A 122 5.64 -1.15 -37.65
CA PRO A 122 4.38 -0.47 -37.96
C PRO A 122 3.25 -0.81 -36.98
N ASP A 123 3.22 -2.05 -36.47
CA ASP A 123 2.25 -2.48 -35.47
C ASP A 123 2.44 -1.73 -34.14
N LEU A 124 3.68 -1.65 -33.63
CA LEU A 124 3.96 -0.89 -32.42
C LEU A 124 3.64 0.60 -32.60
N ALA A 125 3.93 1.16 -33.78
CA ALA A 125 3.59 2.54 -34.11
C ALA A 125 2.07 2.80 -34.15
N ARG A 126 1.29 1.87 -34.69
CA ARG A 126 -0.17 1.93 -34.69
C ARG A 126 -0.75 1.81 -33.28
N ASP A 127 -0.20 0.92 -32.47
CA ASP A 127 -0.75 0.59 -31.16
C ASP A 127 -0.31 1.62 -30.08
N HIS A 128 0.83 2.30 -30.28
CA HIS A 128 1.36 3.34 -29.38
C HIS A 128 1.77 4.64 -30.11
N PRO A 129 0.84 5.32 -30.78
CA PRO A 129 1.14 6.48 -31.65
C PRO A 129 1.66 7.71 -30.90
N ARG A 130 1.57 7.73 -29.55
CA ARG A 130 2.14 8.80 -28.71
C ARG A 130 3.64 8.67 -28.48
N PHE A 131 4.19 7.48 -28.69
CA PHE A 131 5.60 7.13 -28.40
C PHE A 131 6.31 6.57 -29.61
N CYS A 132 5.56 6.22 -30.65
CA CYS A 132 6.08 5.60 -31.86
C CYS A 132 5.47 6.30 -33.07
N VAL A 133 6.26 6.41 -34.13
CA VAL A 133 5.86 7.11 -35.35
C VAL A 133 6.30 6.32 -36.57
N THR A 134 5.46 6.32 -37.60
CA THR A 134 5.86 5.95 -38.96
C THR A 134 6.02 7.23 -39.76
N THR A 135 7.24 7.50 -40.22
CA THR A 135 7.60 8.71 -40.98
C THR A 135 7.05 8.65 -42.41
N ALA A 136 7.10 9.76 -43.15
CA ALA A 136 6.53 9.86 -44.50
C ALA A 136 7.13 8.87 -45.52
N ASN A 137 8.37 8.44 -45.31
CA ASN A 137 9.03 7.39 -46.11
C ASN A 137 8.87 5.97 -45.53
N GLY A 138 7.91 5.76 -44.62
CA GLY A 138 7.52 4.45 -44.10
C GLY A 138 8.46 3.89 -43.02
N ARG A 139 9.42 4.67 -42.52
CA ARG A 139 10.32 4.21 -41.46
C ARG A 139 9.65 4.35 -40.10
N CYS A 140 9.80 3.33 -39.26
CA CYS A 140 9.27 3.37 -37.91
C CYS A 140 10.37 3.76 -36.91
N PHE A 141 10.00 4.62 -35.96
CA PHE A 141 10.80 5.00 -34.81
C PHE A 141 9.95 4.83 -33.55
N ARG A 142 10.58 4.39 -32.46
CA ARG A 142 9.95 4.29 -31.14
C ARG A 142 10.73 5.09 -30.12
N LEU A 143 10.08 5.54 -29.06
CA LEU A 143 10.73 6.18 -27.92
C LEU A 143 11.83 5.26 -27.36
N ASN A 144 13.00 5.84 -27.13
CA ASN A 144 14.10 5.16 -26.45
C ASN A 144 14.09 5.53 -24.96
N PRO A 145 13.89 4.56 -24.04
CA PRO A 145 13.91 4.85 -22.61
C PRO A 145 15.28 5.33 -22.15
N THR A 146 15.33 6.44 -21.43
CA THR A 146 16.57 6.99 -20.89
C THR A 146 16.77 6.51 -19.46
N GLY A 147 17.86 5.78 -19.20
CA GLY A 147 18.14 5.24 -17.86
C GLY A 147 17.10 4.21 -17.38
N GLY A 148 16.38 3.56 -18.30
CA GLY A 148 15.32 2.60 -17.97
C GLY A 148 14.02 3.25 -17.48
N MET A 149 13.81 4.53 -17.79
CA MET A 149 12.62 5.30 -17.46
C MET A 149 12.10 6.04 -18.70
N ILE A 150 10.79 6.24 -18.74
CA ILE A 150 10.12 7.18 -19.65
C ILE A 150 9.31 8.18 -18.83
N THR A 151 8.96 9.33 -19.39
CA THR A 151 8.09 10.31 -18.69
C THR A 151 6.76 10.50 -19.40
N VAL A 152 5.75 10.94 -18.65
CA VAL A 152 4.39 11.12 -19.19
C VAL A 152 4.32 12.25 -20.23
N GLU A 153 5.22 13.23 -20.16
CA GLU A 153 5.34 14.33 -21.14
C GLU A 153 5.84 13.84 -22.49
N GLN A 154 6.67 12.79 -22.52
CA GLN A 154 7.06 12.14 -23.77
C GLN A 154 5.87 11.46 -24.46
N GLY A 155 4.77 11.23 -23.72
CA GLY A 155 3.48 10.80 -24.26
C GLY A 155 2.49 11.95 -24.51
N GLY A 156 2.92 13.19 -24.34
CA GLY A 156 2.12 14.40 -24.52
C GLY A 156 1.31 14.85 -23.30
N ALA A 157 1.63 14.39 -22.08
CA ALA A 157 1.08 15.01 -20.88
C ALA A 157 1.63 16.45 -20.75
N ARG A 158 0.74 17.40 -20.48
CA ARG A 158 1.08 18.83 -20.40
C ARG A 158 1.24 19.29 -18.95
N GLY A 159 0.58 18.60 -18.03
CA GLY A 159 0.42 19.07 -16.66
C GLY A 159 -0.53 20.27 -16.58
N ASP A 160 -0.96 20.61 -15.37
CA ASP A 160 -1.81 21.75 -15.08
C ASP A 160 -1.15 22.68 -14.05
N PRO A 161 -0.13 23.46 -14.44
CA PRO A 161 0.58 24.32 -13.50
C PRO A 161 -0.33 25.39 -12.86
N SER A 162 -1.46 25.72 -13.51
CA SER A 162 -2.44 26.67 -12.99
C SER A 162 -3.36 26.08 -11.92
N GLY A 163 -3.47 24.74 -11.85
CA GLY A 163 -4.46 24.04 -11.04
C GLY A 163 -5.91 24.35 -11.41
N SER A 164 -6.15 24.78 -12.66
CA SER A 164 -7.46 25.16 -13.16
C SER A 164 -8.43 24.00 -13.36
N GLY A 165 -7.92 22.76 -13.42
CA GLY A 165 -8.67 21.57 -13.77
C GLY A 165 -9.04 21.48 -15.25
N ARG A 166 -8.49 22.34 -16.12
CA ARG A 166 -8.87 22.43 -17.56
C ARG A 166 -8.06 21.53 -18.49
N ILE A 167 -6.99 20.94 -18.01
CA ILE A 167 -6.15 20.02 -18.78
C ILE A 167 -6.49 18.60 -18.33
N ASP A 168 -6.67 17.66 -19.26
CA ASP A 168 -6.83 16.24 -18.93
C ASP A 168 -5.61 15.47 -19.44
N ASP A 169 -4.74 15.09 -18.51
CA ASP A 169 -3.52 14.34 -18.82
C ASP A 169 -3.77 12.82 -18.81
N ARG A 170 -4.98 12.38 -18.48
CA ARG A 170 -5.30 10.94 -18.33
C ARG A 170 -4.86 10.12 -19.53
N ALA A 171 -5.20 10.55 -20.74
CA ALA A 171 -4.92 9.78 -21.95
C ALA A 171 -3.42 9.61 -22.21
N ALA A 172 -2.62 10.65 -21.93
CA ALA A 172 -1.17 10.57 -22.07
C ALA A 172 -0.56 9.68 -20.99
N ILE A 173 -1.00 9.80 -19.73
CA ILE A 173 -0.51 8.99 -18.61
C ILE A 173 -0.85 7.51 -18.83
N GLN A 174 -2.09 7.19 -19.20
CA GLN A 174 -2.49 5.80 -19.49
C GLN A 174 -1.69 5.22 -20.65
N ALA A 175 -1.52 5.98 -21.75
CA ALA A 175 -0.71 5.51 -22.87
C ALA A 175 0.76 5.27 -22.47
N THR A 176 1.28 6.05 -21.52
CA THR A 176 2.64 5.85 -20.96
C THR A 176 2.73 4.52 -20.22
N VAL A 177 1.73 4.19 -19.40
CA VAL A 177 1.63 2.89 -18.70
C VAL A 177 1.61 1.74 -19.68
N ASP A 178 0.76 1.82 -20.71
CA ASP A 178 0.58 0.76 -21.70
C ASP A 178 1.84 0.56 -22.57
N TYR A 179 2.48 1.67 -22.97
CA TYR A 179 3.74 1.63 -23.71
C TYR A 179 4.87 1.04 -22.87
N ALA A 180 5.03 1.50 -21.61
CA ALA A 180 6.05 1.03 -20.69
C ALA A 180 5.99 -0.51 -20.55
N ALA A 181 4.79 -1.03 -20.28
CA ALA A 181 4.57 -2.47 -20.21
C ALA A 181 4.95 -3.20 -21.51
N THR A 182 4.60 -2.64 -22.66
CA THR A 182 4.85 -3.25 -23.98
C THR A 182 6.33 -3.33 -24.32
N VAL A 183 7.12 -2.31 -23.97
CA VAL A 183 8.57 -2.29 -24.24
C VAL A 183 9.42 -2.79 -23.07
N GLY A 184 8.80 -3.27 -21.99
CA GLY A 184 9.50 -3.81 -20.81
C GLY A 184 10.16 -2.75 -19.92
N VAL A 185 9.67 -1.52 -19.94
CA VAL A 185 10.05 -0.44 -19.02
C VAL A 185 9.10 -0.47 -17.83
N THR A 186 9.64 -0.34 -16.62
CA THR A 186 8.81 -0.33 -15.40
C THR A 186 8.71 1.05 -14.76
N LYS A 187 9.65 1.97 -15.03
CA LYS A 187 9.70 3.29 -14.40
C LYS A 187 9.06 4.37 -15.27
N ILE A 188 8.15 5.12 -14.67
CA ILE A 188 7.44 6.24 -15.29
C ILE A 188 7.65 7.50 -14.44
N GLY A 189 8.27 8.52 -15.02
CA GLY A 189 8.50 9.81 -14.38
C GLY A 189 7.37 10.81 -14.65
N LEU A 190 7.11 11.66 -13.66
CA LEU A 190 6.18 12.79 -13.74
C LEU A 190 6.94 14.06 -13.35
N SER A 191 7.26 14.94 -14.29
CA SER A 191 8.09 16.12 -14.03
C SER A 191 7.31 17.39 -13.66
N ALA A 192 6.08 17.54 -14.14
CA ALA A 192 5.25 18.68 -13.80
C ALA A 192 4.82 18.63 -12.31
N PRO A 193 4.61 19.80 -11.67
CA PRO A 193 4.17 19.85 -10.27
C PRO A 193 2.75 19.32 -10.06
N LEU A 194 1.90 19.41 -11.09
CA LEU A 194 0.50 18.99 -11.04
C LEU A 194 0.07 18.45 -12.41
N TYR A 195 -0.64 17.33 -12.39
CA TYR A 195 -1.42 16.80 -13.50
C TYR A 195 -2.84 16.56 -13.02
N THR A 196 -3.77 16.71 -13.94
CA THR A 196 -5.18 16.43 -13.69
C THR A 196 -5.63 15.25 -14.52
N VAL A 197 -6.26 14.28 -13.87
CA VAL A 197 -6.76 13.04 -14.46
C VAL A 197 -8.27 13.05 -14.33
N TRP A 198 -8.98 13.20 -15.45
CA TRP A 198 -10.44 13.19 -15.40
C TRP A 198 -10.95 11.76 -15.49
N PHE A 199 -11.75 11.36 -14.51
CA PHE A 199 -12.42 10.07 -14.57
C PHE A 199 -13.29 10.01 -15.82
N PRO A 200 -13.18 8.96 -16.64
CA PRO A 200 -14.07 8.78 -17.77
C PRO A 200 -15.50 8.52 -17.29
N LYS A 201 -16.44 8.66 -18.22
CA LYS A 201 -17.81 8.23 -17.97
C LYS A 201 -17.84 6.71 -17.74
N ARG A 202 -18.55 6.29 -16.70
CA ARG A 202 -18.87 4.89 -16.43
C ARG A 202 -20.16 4.55 -17.17
N THR A 203 -20.10 3.46 -17.93
CA THR A 203 -21.20 2.90 -18.72
C THR A 203 -21.61 1.53 -18.21
N SER A 204 -20.69 0.79 -17.58
CA SER A 204 -20.97 -0.50 -16.94
C SER A 204 -21.58 -0.32 -15.53
N PRO A 205 -22.35 -1.28 -15.00
CA PRO A 205 -22.92 -1.15 -13.66
C PRO A 205 -21.84 -0.95 -12.57
N PRO A 206 -22.12 -0.20 -11.49
CA PRO A 206 -21.14 0.39 -10.57
C PRO A 206 -20.38 -0.63 -9.71
N PHE A 207 -20.95 -1.83 -9.52
CA PHE A 207 -20.34 -2.91 -8.75
C PHE A 207 -19.82 -4.05 -9.64
N THR A 208 -19.64 -3.77 -10.93
CA THR A 208 -18.91 -4.68 -11.82
C THR A 208 -17.43 -4.30 -11.88
N GLU A 209 -16.64 -5.26 -12.31
CA GLU A 209 -15.18 -5.17 -12.41
C GLU A 209 -14.72 -4.58 -13.74
N ALA A 210 -15.63 -3.90 -14.43
CA ALA A 210 -15.35 -3.24 -15.68
C ALA A 210 -14.28 -2.15 -15.50
N VAL A 211 -13.45 -1.98 -16.52
CA VAL A 211 -12.32 -1.03 -16.51
C VAL A 211 -12.74 0.41 -16.80
N ASP A 212 -13.93 0.62 -17.36
CA ASP A 212 -14.44 1.95 -17.68
C ASP A 212 -14.77 2.74 -16.41
N GLY A 213 -14.70 4.06 -16.46
CA GLY A 213 -14.94 4.91 -15.28
C GLY A 213 -13.74 5.10 -14.33
N HIS A 214 -12.61 4.40 -14.53
CA HIS A 214 -11.42 4.52 -13.68
C HIS A 214 -10.37 5.48 -14.27
N GLY A 215 -9.56 6.08 -13.40
CA GLY A 215 -8.53 7.06 -13.76
C GLY A 215 -7.40 6.39 -14.55
N ILE A 216 -6.48 5.73 -13.84
CA ILE A 216 -5.38 4.96 -14.42
C ILE A 216 -5.63 3.48 -14.16
N VAL A 217 -5.61 2.67 -15.21
CA VAL A 217 -5.80 1.23 -15.15
C VAL A 217 -4.44 0.57 -15.28
N ILE A 218 -4.12 -0.28 -14.32
CA ILE A 218 -2.99 -1.21 -14.40
C ILE A 218 -3.59 -2.54 -14.85
N ALA A 219 -3.16 -3.04 -16.00
CA ALA A 219 -3.60 -4.30 -16.55
C ALA A 219 -2.91 -5.50 -15.84
N PRO A 220 -3.42 -6.73 -16.01
CA PRO A 220 -2.77 -7.92 -15.48
C PRO A 220 -1.31 -8.00 -15.95
N ASP A 221 -0.46 -8.57 -15.09
CA ASP A 221 0.96 -8.79 -15.36
C ASP A 221 1.83 -7.52 -15.55
N GLN A 222 1.23 -6.32 -15.53
CA GLN A 222 1.97 -5.06 -15.55
C GLN A 222 2.68 -4.80 -14.21
N GLN A 223 3.93 -4.33 -14.31
CA GLN A 223 4.75 -3.93 -13.17
C GLN A 223 5.17 -2.48 -13.36
N ILE A 224 4.51 -1.56 -12.64
CA ILE A 224 4.66 -0.13 -12.85
C ILE A 224 5.21 0.53 -11.59
N HIS A 225 6.18 1.41 -11.78
CA HIS A 225 6.78 2.28 -10.77
C HIS A 225 6.66 3.73 -11.23
N MET A 226 5.69 4.47 -10.67
CA MET A 226 5.48 5.88 -10.95
C MET A 226 6.20 6.74 -9.92
N ILE A 227 7.00 7.70 -10.41
CA ILE A 227 7.88 8.53 -9.59
C ILE A 227 7.58 10.00 -9.88
N GLY A 228 7.27 10.77 -8.84
CA GLY A 228 7.27 12.23 -8.94
C GLY A 228 8.69 12.77 -9.08
N LEU A 229 8.92 13.60 -10.08
CA LEU A 229 10.21 14.25 -10.36
C LEU A 229 10.18 15.76 -10.08
N GLY A 230 9.01 16.30 -9.71
CA GLY A 230 8.89 17.67 -9.25
C GLY A 230 9.75 17.94 -8.00
N SER A 231 10.20 19.19 -7.82
CA SER A 231 11.14 19.59 -6.76
C SER A 231 10.67 19.34 -5.32
N ALA A 232 9.35 19.18 -5.11
CA ALA A 232 8.78 18.82 -3.81
C ALA A 232 8.12 17.45 -3.85
N ARG A 233 7.11 17.28 -4.72
CA ARG A 233 6.46 16.05 -5.19
C ARG A 233 5.64 16.42 -6.44
N SER A 234 5.41 15.49 -7.35
CA SER A 234 4.42 15.69 -8.41
C SER A 234 3.02 15.28 -7.93
N THR A 235 2.00 16.03 -8.32
CA THR A 235 0.62 15.77 -7.91
C THR A 235 -0.17 15.15 -9.05
N LEU A 236 -0.81 14.01 -8.79
CA LEU A 236 -1.89 13.46 -9.61
C LEU A 236 -3.22 13.81 -8.95
N ARG A 237 -3.93 14.80 -9.51
CA ARG A 237 -5.26 15.20 -9.04
C ARG A 237 -6.34 14.55 -9.88
N PHE A 238 -7.19 13.76 -9.26
CA PHE A 238 -8.28 13.07 -9.90
C PHE A 238 -9.57 13.88 -9.83
N LEU A 239 -10.18 14.14 -10.99
CA LEU A 239 -11.36 14.97 -11.14
C LEU A 239 -12.50 14.18 -11.77
N SER A 240 -13.73 14.65 -11.59
CA SER A 240 -14.89 14.11 -12.28
C SER A 240 -14.84 14.44 -13.78
N PRO A 241 -15.65 13.77 -14.62
CA PRO A 241 -15.68 14.03 -16.05
C PRO A 241 -15.80 15.54 -16.36
N GLY A 242 -14.96 16.03 -17.28
CA GLY A 242 -14.94 17.45 -17.66
C GLY A 242 -14.16 18.36 -16.71
N GLY A 243 -13.32 17.80 -15.82
CA GLY A 243 -12.45 18.58 -14.94
C GLY A 243 -13.17 19.21 -13.74
N VAL A 244 -14.36 18.71 -13.43
CA VAL A 244 -15.15 19.21 -12.31
C VAL A 244 -14.66 18.59 -11.00
N SER A 245 -14.68 19.36 -9.91
CA SER A 245 -14.36 18.81 -8.60
C SER A 245 -15.36 17.70 -8.22
N PRO A 246 -14.86 16.52 -7.79
CA PRO A 246 -15.70 15.44 -7.28
C PRO A 246 -16.34 15.75 -5.91
N ASP A 247 -15.99 16.89 -5.30
CA ASP A 247 -16.52 17.32 -4.00
C ASP A 247 -17.90 17.99 -4.10
N GLY A 248 -18.30 18.40 -5.31
CA GLY A 248 -19.57 19.07 -5.54
C GLY A 248 -20.78 18.20 -5.20
N THR A 249 -21.91 18.87 -4.96
CA THR A 249 -23.18 18.21 -4.60
C THR A 249 -24.07 17.91 -5.81
N THR A 250 -23.71 18.40 -7.01
CA THR A 250 -24.55 18.28 -8.21
C THR A 250 -24.31 16.95 -8.94
N PRO A 251 -25.32 16.04 -9.01
CA PRO A 251 -25.25 14.83 -9.82
C PRO A 251 -25.03 15.16 -11.30
N GLY A 252 -24.30 14.29 -12.01
CA GLY A 252 -23.94 14.47 -13.41
C GLY A 252 -22.75 15.41 -13.66
N GLN A 253 -22.34 16.19 -12.64
CA GLN A 253 -21.15 17.03 -12.69
C GLN A 253 -20.05 16.49 -11.75
N ALA A 254 -20.35 16.45 -10.45
CA ALA A 254 -19.39 16.02 -9.43
C ALA A 254 -19.32 14.49 -9.29
N PHE A 255 -20.39 13.78 -9.64
CA PHE A 255 -20.44 12.33 -9.66
C PHE A 255 -21.49 11.85 -10.67
N GLN A 256 -21.36 10.61 -11.10
CA GLN A 256 -22.34 9.97 -11.98
C GLN A 256 -23.35 9.18 -11.14
N VAL A 257 -24.59 9.06 -11.63
CA VAL A 257 -25.53 8.07 -11.13
C VAL A 257 -25.58 6.94 -12.15
N VAL A 258 -25.09 5.77 -11.75
CA VAL A 258 -25.06 4.56 -12.59
C VAL A 258 -25.86 3.50 -11.87
N ASP A 259 -26.94 3.04 -12.50
CA ASP A 259 -27.85 2.03 -11.92
C ASP A 259 -28.34 2.36 -10.50
N GLY A 260 -28.77 3.63 -10.31
CA GLY A 260 -29.27 4.09 -9.01
C GLY A 260 -28.20 4.15 -7.90
N LYS A 261 -26.91 4.21 -8.25
CA LYS A 261 -25.80 4.38 -7.29
C LYS A 261 -24.88 5.50 -7.72
N VAL A 262 -24.22 6.12 -6.73
CA VAL A 262 -23.16 7.10 -6.97
C VAL A 262 -21.92 6.40 -7.55
N TRP A 263 -21.34 7.00 -8.58
CA TRP A 263 -20.06 6.62 -9.15
C TRP A 263 -19.15 7.85 -9.30
N ARG A 264 -17.93 7.76 -8.76
CA ARG A 264 -16.89 8.77 -8.95
C ARG A 264 -15.63 8.25 -9.61
N GLY A 265 -15.39 6.94 -9.59
CA GLY A 265 -14.20 6.34 -10.19
C GLY A 265 -13.03 6.23 -9.21
N SER A 266 -12.10 5.32 -9.49
CA SER A 266 -10.91 5.08 -8.63
C SER A 266 -9.66 5.60 -9.31
N GLY A 267 -8.74 6.19 -8.53
CA GLY A 267 -7.50 6.80 -9.02
C GLY A 267 -6.66 5.80 -9.80
N PHE A 268 -6.15 4.78 -9.10
CA PHE A 268 -5.52 3.60 -9.69
C PHE A 268 -6.42 2.38 -9.54
N TYR A 269 -6.73 1.73 -10.65
CA TYR A 269 -7.47 0.48 -10.67
C TYR A 269 -6.56 -0.66 -11.15
N LEU A 270 -6.27 -1.58 -10.23
CA LEU A 270 -5.45 -2.76 -10.50
C LEU A 270 -6.37 -3.87 -10.98
N TYR A 271 -6.50 -3.96 -12.30
CA TYR A 271 -7.38 -4.90 -12.96
C TYR A 271 -6.74 -6.28 -13.00
N ALA A 272 -7.35 -7.24 -12.30
CA ALA A 272 -7.03 -8.64 -12.42
C ALA A 272 -8.09 -9.34 -13.29
N THR A 273 -7.65 -10.23 -14.18
CA THR A 273 -8.53 -11.00 -15.08
C THR A 273 -8.74 -12.44 -14.65
N ARG A 274 -7.90 -12.96 -13.76
CA ARG A 274 -7.94 -14.36 -13.36
C ARG A 274 -8.69 -14.49 -12.04
N PRO A 275 -9.84 -15.22 -12.01
CA PRO A 275 -10.38 -15.79 -10.77
C PRO A 275 -9.25 -16.31 -9.90
N ILE A 276 -9.33 -16.17 -8.56
CA ILE A 276 -8.51 -17.03 -7.71
C ILE A 276 -8.96 -18.46 -8.01
N GLU A 277 -8.29 -19.14 -8.93
CA GLU A 277 -8.44 -20.58 -9.09
C GLU A 277 -7.96 -21.18 -7.77
N ARG A 278 -8.93 -21.51 -6.90
CA ARG A 278 -8.78 -21.86 -5.48
C ARG A 278 -7.70 -22.90 -5.14
N ARG A 279 -7.10 -23.57 -6.13
CA ARG A 279 -6.22 -24.72 -5.94
C ARG A 279 -4.76 -24.51 -6.30
N VAL A 280 -4.39 -23.43 -6.98
CA VAL A 280 -2.98 -23.18 -7.27
C VAL A 280 -2.69 -21.71 -7.04
N LEU A 281 -2.17 -21.40 -5.85
CA LEU A 281 -1.30 -20.24 -5.66
C LEU A 281 -0.09 -20.45 -6.57
N ASP A 282 -0.27 -20.23 -7.88
CA ASP A 282 0.84 -20.23 -8.81
C ASP A 282 1.68 -19.01 -8.47
N ARG A 283 2.65 -19.23 -7.59
CA ARG A 283 3.65 -18.24 -7.18
C ARG A 283 4.63 -17.93 -8.30
N THR A 284 4.59 -18.67 -9.42
CA THR A 284 5.54 -18.52 -10.53
C THR A 284 5.08 -17.53 -11.60
N SER A 285 3.77 -17.35 -11.79
CA SER A 285 3.26 -16.30 -12.67
C SER A 285 3.68 -14.92 -12.13
N PRO A 286 4.17 -13.98 -12.97
CA PRO A 286 4.44 -12.61 -12.52
C PRO A 286 3.22 -12.02 -11.82
N ARG A 287 3.40 -11.31 -10.71
CA ARG A 287 2.32 -10.56 -10.08
C ARG A 287 2.25 -9.18 -10.69
N GLN A 288 1.03 -8.68 -10.84
CA GLN A 288 0.82 -7.27 -11.06
C GLN A 288 1.40 -6.49 -9.88
N SER A 289 2.10 -5.39 -10.15
CA SER A 289 2.63 -4.54 -9.10
C SER A 289 2.50 -3.07 -9.43
N LEU A 290 2.17 -2.27 -8.42
CA LEU A 290 2.15 -0.82 -8.49
C LEU A 290 3.05 -0.25 -7.39
N THR A 291 4.09 0.48 -7.79
CA THR A 291 4.91 1.30 -6.90
C THR A 291 4.62 2.77 -7.18
N LEU A 292 4.25 3.51 -6.14
CA LEU A 292 4.13 4.97 -6.16
C LEU A 292 5.21 5.55 -5.27
N GLU A 293 5.99 6.49 -5.80
CA GLU A 293 7.10 7.11 -5.09
C GLU A 293 7.10 8.63 -5.27
N HIS A 294 7.22 9.36 -4.17
CA HIS A 294 7.41 10.82 -4.19
C HIS A 294 6.26 11.58 -4.90
N LEU A 295 5.02 11.11 -4.69
CA LEU A 295 3.81 11.64 -5.33
C LEU A 295 2.79 12.17 -4.31
N VAL A 296 1.98 13.13 -4.74
CA VAL A 296 0.70 13.47 -4.10
C VAL A 296 -0.43 12.87 -4.93
N ILE A 297 -1.24 12.00 -4.33
CA ILE A 297 -2.41 11.37 -4.95
C ILE A 297 -3.67 12.00 -4.34
N ASP A 298 -4.24 12.94 -5.08
CA ASP A 298 -5.31 13.83 -4.62
C ASP A 298 -6.64 13.46 -5.30
N GLY A 299 -7.59 12.93 -4.54
CA GLY A 299 -8.94 12.63 -5.02
C GLY A 299 -9.85 13.85 -5.15
N ALA A 300 -9.35 15.06 -4.87
CA ALA A 300 -10.02 16.34 -5.01
C ALA A 300 -11.39 16.43 -4.31
N THR A 301 -11.58 15.68 -3.23
CA THR A 301 -12.72 15.79 -2.32
C THR A 301 -12.30 16.19 -0.92
N ARG A 302 -13.27 16.63 -0.13
CA ARG A 302 -13.12 16.86 1.31
C ARG A 302 -13.86 15.77 2.06
N LYS A 303 -13.40 15.44 3.26
CA LYS A 303 -14.18 14.61 4.18
C LYS A 303 -15.53 15.28 4.49
N SER A 304 -16.64 14.55 4.44
CA SER A 304 -17.95 15.02 4.91
C SER A 304 -18.26 14.46 6.28
N GLY A 305 -19.11 15.15 7.04
CA GLY A 305 -19.61 14.64 8.33
C GLY A 305 -20.58 13.46 8.22
N TYR A 306 -21.04 13.09 7.01
CA TYR A 306 -21.87 11.91 6.78
C TYR A 306 -21.01 10.74 6.26
N TYR A 307 -21.03 9.62 6.98
CA TYR A 307 -20.27 8.40 6.67
C TYR A 307 -21.15 7.21 6.29
N GLY A 308 -22.44 7.43 6.06
CA GLY A 308 -23.36 6.36 5.71
C GLY A 308 -23.00 5.71 4.38
N TRP A 309 -23.17 4.39 4.32
CA TRP A 309 -23.07 3.61 3.10
C TRP A 309 -24.47 3.09 2.70
N PRO A 310 -24.81 3.11 1.40
CA PRO A 310 -24.05 3.74 0.31
C PRO A 310 -24.11 5.27 0.36
N ALA A 311 -23.22 5.95 -0.37
CA ALA A 311 -23.31 7.39 -0.59
C ALA A 311 -24.68 7.78 -1.16
N ARG A 312 -25.22 8.92 -0.69
CA ARG A 312 -26.57 9.39 -1.05
C ARG A 312 -26.62 9.86 -2.49
N LEU A 313 -27.70 9.53 -3.19
CA LEU A 313 -27.90 9.99 -4.57
C LEU A 313 -28.13 11.50 -4.68
N ALA A 314 -28.74 12.11 -3.66
CA ALA A 314 -29.15 13.51 -3.70
C ALA A 314 -27.96 14.49 -3.79
N ASP A 315 -26.87 14.17 -3.09
CA ASP A 315 -25.72 15.07 -2.95
C ASP A 315 -24.36 14.35 -2.98
N GLY A 316 -24.36 13.03 -3.15
CA GLY A 316 -23.17 12.21 -3.18
C GLY A 316 -22.44 12.09 -1.85
N ALA A 317 -22.96 12.63 -0.74
CA ALA A 317 -22.33 12.54 0.57
C ALA A 317 -22.36 11.10 1.10
N GLY A 318 -21.35 10.71 1.88
CA GLY A 318 -21.25 9.38 2.48
C GLY A 318 -19.97 8.64 2.09
N TRP A 319 -19.91 7.38 2.50
CA TRP A 319 -18.86 6.47 2.07
C TRP A 319 -19.17 5.94 0.67
N ASP A 320 -18.30 6.28 -0.29
CA ASP A 320 -18.42 5.90 -1.69
C ASP A 320 -17.33 4.91 -2.08
N ILE A 321 -17.67 3.62 -2.13
CA ILE A 321 -16.75 2.52 -2.50
C ILE A 321 -16.19 2.67 -3.93
N THR A 322 -16.78 3.50 -4.79
CA THR A 322 -16.25 3.71 -6.14
C THR A 322 -15.09 4.71 -6.13
N HIS A 323 -15.03 5.61 -5.13
CA HIS A 323 -14.09 6.73 -5.06
C HIS A 323 -12.84 6.43 -4.22
N LYS A 324 -12.00 5.53 -4.72
CA LYS A 324 -10.81 5.06 -4.01
C LYS A 324 -9.52 5.60 -4.63
N GLY A 325 -8.48 5.84 -3.82
CA GLY A 325 -7.17 6.23 -4.34
C GLY A 325 -6.49 5.09 -5.09
N ILE A 326 -6.37 3.94 -4.43
CA ILE A 326 -5.98 2.67 -5.04
C ILE A 326 -7.09 1.66 -4.80
N ARG A 327 -7.53 0.98 -5.87
CA ARG A 327 -8.45 -0.14 -5.81
C ARG A 327 -7.80 -1.36 -6.45
N SER A 328 -7.44 -2.34 -5.61
CA SER A 328 -7.24 -3.72 -6.06
C SER A 328 -8.53 -4.51 -5.92
N ARG A 329 -8.76 -5.45 -6.84
CA ARG A 329 -9.99 -6.24 -6.86
C ARG A 329 -10.06 -7.22 -5.69
N ALA A 330 -11.24 -7.31 -5.07
CA ALA A 330 -11.61 -8.35 -4.13
C ALA A 330 -11.80 -9.69 -4.87
N ASP A 331 -11.46 -10.81 -4.25
CA ASP A 331 -11.64 -12.17 -4.79
C ASP A 331 -10.76 -12.60 -5.98
N LEU A 332 -9.83 -11.75 -6.42
CA LEU A 332 -8.85 -12.09 -7.46
C LEU A 332 -7.42 -12.14 -6.94
N ARG A 333 -6.55 -12.76 -7.74
CA ARG A 333 -5.11 -12.75 -7.50
C ARG A 333 -4.66 -11.32 -7.28
N GLY A 334 -4.15 -11.08 -6.08
CA GLY A 334 -3.86 -9.75 -5.61
C GLY A 334 -2.56 -9.20 -6.16
N ALA A 335 -2.49 -7.86 -6.20
CA ALA A 335 -1.33 -7.13 -6.66
C ALA A 335 -0.44 -6.69 -5.51
N ASP A 336 0.86 -6.60 -5.78
CA ASP A 336 1.81 -6.01 -4.85
C ASP A 336 1.77 -4.48 -4.98
N ILE A 337 1.41 -3.81 -3.87
CA ILE A 337 1.28 -2.36 -3.81
C ILE A 337 2.39 -1.83 -2.92
N THR A 338 3.19 -0.90 -3.45
CA THR A 338 4.26 -0.22 -2.72
C THR A 338 4.05 1.30 -2.79
N ILE A 339 4.07 1.97 -1.64
CA ILE A 339 3.84 3.41 -1.51
C ILE A 339 4.99 4.01 -0.70
N LEU A 340 5.78 4.89 -1.30
CA LEU A 340 7.02 5.42 -0.75
C LEU A 340 6.99 6.95 -0.77
N ASP A 341 7.12 7.58 0.39
CA ASP A 341 7.19 9.04 0.49
C ASP A 341 6.03 9.75 -0.25
N CYS A 342 4.81 9.25 -0.09
CA CYS A 342 3.62 9.78 -0.76
C CYS A 342 2.71 10.51 0.22
N VAL A 343 1.89 11.42 -0.33
CA VAL A 343 0.69 11.93 0.34
C VAL A 343 -0.51 11.47 -0.45
N MET A 344 -1.47 10.83 0.20
CA MET A 344 -2.73 10.46 -0.43
C MET A 344 -3.87 11.15 0.32
N THR A 345 -4.70 11.92 -0.38
CA THR A 345 -5.70 12.79 0.26
C THR A 345 -6.99 12.89 -0.53
N GLY A 346 -8.09 13.15 0.17
CA GLY A 346 -9.33 13.66 -0.42
C GLY A 346 -10.15 12.61 -1.15
N TRP A 347 -10.48 11.52 -0.47
CA TRP A 347 -11.23 10.39 -1.02
C TRP A 347 -12.58 10.19 -0.33
N ARG A 348 -13.63 9.89 -1.11
CA ARG A 348 -14.97 9.56 -0.55
C ARG A 348 -15.07 8.09 -0.16
N GLY A 349 -14.25 7.25 -0.79
CA GLY A 349 -13.98 5.88 -0.39
C GLY A 349 -12.65 5.78 0.34
N GLU A 350 -12.13 4.57 0.32
CA GLU A 350 -10.82 4.21 0.83
C GLU A 350 -9.71 4.88 0.05
N THR A 351 -8.73 5.40 0.78
CA THR A 351 -7.52 5.92 0.13
C THR A 351 -6.73 4.77 -0.50
N VAL A 352 -6.57 3.65 0.23
CA VAL A 352 -6.01 2.40 -0.30
C VAL A 352 -6.92 1.25 0.08
N TYR A 353 -7.38 0.53 -0.94
CA TYR A 353 -8.06 -0.75 -0.79
C TYR A 353 -7.23 -1.83 -1.48
N ALA A 354 -6.55 -2.64 -0.68
CA ALA A 354 -5.88 -3.83 -1.14
C ALA A 354 -6.87 -5.00 -1.28
N THR A 355 -6.39 -6.03 -1.95
CA THR A 355 -7.09 -7.28 -2.27
C THR A 355 -7.19 -8.24 -1.08
N ASP A 356 -8.16 -9.17 -1.15
CA ASP A 356 -8.32 -10.33 -0.26
C ASP A 356 -7.30 -11.47 -0.50
N ASP A 357 -6.36 -11.31 -1.44
CA ASP A 357 -5.33 -12.33 -1.67
C ASP A 357 -4.25 -12.28 -0.56
N PRO A 358 -4.13 -13.33 0.27
CA PRO A 358 -3.11 -13.41 1.33
C PRO A 358 -1.67 -13.42 0.80
N ALA A 359 -1.47 -13.70 -0.48
CA ALA A 359 -0.16 -13.72 -1.10
C ALA A 359 0.22 -12.39 -1.77
N ALA A 360 -0.69 -11.41 -1.78
CA ALA A 360 -0.36 -10.04 -2.14
C ALA A 360 0.33 -9.31 -0.98
N LYS A 361 1.08 -8.27 -1.31
CA LYS A 361 1.77 -7.43 -0.32
C LYS A 361 1.38 -5.96 -0.44
N LEU A 362 1.07 -5.34 0.69
CA LEU A 362 1.02 -3.89 0.85
C LEU A 362 2.25 -3.41 1.62
N THR A 363 3.13 -2.66 0.96
CA THR A 363 4.30 -2.01 1.55
C THR A 363 4.10 -0.51 1.57
N VAL A 364 4.21 0.13 2.73
CA VAL A 364 4.08 1.60 2.85
C VAL A 364 5.23 2.15 3.70
N ARG A 365 5.87 3.22 3.23
CA ARG A 365 6.97 3.91 3.92
C ARG A 365 6.79 5.41 3.90
N ASN A 366 7.00 6.06 5.04
CA ASN A 366 7.16 7.52 5.15
C ASN A 366 6.04 8.30 4.45
N SER A 367 4.81 7.79 4.53
CA SER A 367 3.67 8.28 3.73
C SER A 367 2.54 8.75 4.61
N THR A 368 1.73 9.67 4.08
CA THR A 368 0.62 10.31 4.79
C THR A 368 -0.70 10.07 4.08
N PHE A 369 -1.72 9.67 4.83
CA PHE A 369 -3.09 9.41 4.34
C PHE A 369 -4.08 10.34 5.03
N LEU A 370 -4.80 11.16 4.28
CA LEU A 370 -5.61 12.26 4.80
C LEU A 370 -7.02 12.29 4.22
N HIS A 371 -7.97 12.83 4.99
CA HIS A 371 -9.26 13.33 4.50
C HIS A 371 -10.05 12.28 3.69
N SER A 372 -10.40 11.17 4.35
CA SER A 372 -11.21 10.10 3.74
C SER A 372 -12.55 9.90 4.45
N ASN A 373 -13.63 9.73 3.68
CA ASN A 373 -14.92 9.25 4.22
C ASN A 373 -14.95 7.72 4.44
N GLY A 374 -13.95 7.01 3.96
CA GLY A 374 -13.72 5.59 4.24
C GLY A 374 -12.44 5.43 5.06
N GLN A 375 -11.63 4.45 4.65
CA GLN A 375 -10.43 4.02 5.33
C GLN A 375 -9.20 4.77 4.78
N GLY A 376 -8.28 5.16 5.66
CA GLY A 376 -6.93 5.56 5.25
C GLY A 376 -6.19 4.39 4.60
N LEU A 377 -6.15 3.25 5.31
CA LEU A 377 -5.61 2.00 4.79
C LEU A 377 -6.58 0.84 5.01
N ASN A 378 -6.92 0.12 3.94
CA ASN A 378 -7.62 -1.15 4.02
C ASN A 378 -6.77 -2.24 3.33
N PRO A 379 -5.87 -2.92 4.08
CA PRO A 379 -5.08 -4.02 3.55
C PRO A 379 -5.89 -5.28 3.23
N ASN A 380 -7.14 -5.38 3.71
CA ASN A 380 -8.10 -6.43 3.39
C ASN A 380 -7.54 -7.86 3.32
N GLY A 381 -6.69 -8.29 4.25
CA GLY A 381 -6.21 -9.69 4.31
C GLY A 381 -4.90 -10.00 3.56
N CYS A 382 -4.29 -9.03 2.88
CA CYS A 382 -2.95 -9.20 2.29
C CYS A 382 -1.82 -9.10 3.35
N MET A 383 -0.57 -9.39 2.96
CA MET A 383 0.60 -9.16 3.81
C MET A 383 0.87 -7.66 3.96
N VAL A 384 1.01 -7.19 5.20
CA VAL A 384 1.14 -5.75 5.50
C VAL A 384 2.51 -5.44 6.07
N ASP A 385 3.19 -4.45 5.50
CA ASP A 385 4.43 -3.90 6.03
C ASP A 385 4.40 -2.36 5.89
N VAL A 386 3.99 -1.68 6.94
CA VAL A 386 3.78 -0.22 7.02
C VAL A 386 4.77 0.35 8.03
N GLN A 387 5.49 1.40 7.66
CA GLN A 387 6.44 2.04 8.56
C GLN A 387 6.56 3.56 8.38
N GLY A 388 6.63 4.29 9.49
CA GLY A 388 6.90 5.73 9.48
C GLY A 388 5.76 6.54 8.87
N CYS A 389 4.52 6.11 9.06
CA CYS A 389 3.37 6.66 8.35
C CYS A 389 2.47 7.51 9.27
N LYS A 390 1.73 8.42 8.65
CA LYS A 390 0.66 9.17 9.33
C LYS A 390 -0.67 8.94 8.65
N ILE A 391 -1.71 8.66 9.42
CA ILE A 391 -3.10 8.55 8.96
C ILE A 391 -3.92 9.55 9.76
N GLN A 392 -4.56 10.50 9.10
CA GLN A 392 -5.27 11.56 9.79
C GLN A 392 -6.61 11.88 9.14
N ASP A 393 -7.59 12.23 9.97
CA ASP A 393 -8.91 12.70 9.54
C ASP A 393 -9.55 11.77 8.50
N CYS A 394 -9.62 10.48 8.82
CA CYS A 394 -10.36 9.48 8.04
C CYS A 394 -11.63 9.07 8.80
N TYR A 395 -12.59 8.41 8.13
CA TYR A 395 -13.64 7.71 8.87
C TYR A 395 -13.00 6.57 9.66
N VAL A 396 -12.17 5.78 8.99
CA VAL A 396 -11.37 4.73 9.61
C VAL A 396 -9.89 4.99 9.36
N GLY A 397 -9.05 4.93 10.39
CA GLY A 397 -7.60 5.02 10.21
C GLY A 397 -7.08 3.83 9.39
N ILE A 398 -7.15 2.64 9.97
CA ILE A 398 -6.78 1.38 9.32
C ILE A 398 -7.82 0.29 9.59
N GLU A 399 -8.18 -0.46 8.55
CA GLU A 399 -9.06 -1.63 8.63
C GLU A 399 -8.29 -2.90 8.27
N GLY A 400 -7.69 -3.55 9.27
CA GLY A 400 -6.95 -4.79 9.10
C GLY A 400 -5.53 -4.73 9.66
N TRP A 401 -5.18 -5.66 10.56
CA TRP A 401 -3.86 -5.67 11.22
C TRP A 401 -2.85 -6.60 10.56
N THR A 402 -3.31 -7.75 10.08
CA THR A 402 -2.51 -8.84 9.53
C THR A 402 -3.34 -9.59 8.51
N GLY A 403 -2.82 -9.89 7.33
CA GLY A 403 -3.37 -10.93 6.47
C GLY A 403 -3.18 -12.33 7.05
N LEU A 404 -3.34 -13.38 6.22
CA LEU A 404 -3.00 -14.77 6.58
C LEU A 404 -1.48 -15.00 6.82
N GLY A 405 -0.67 -13.94 6.88
CA GLY A 405 0.79 -13.96 7.02
C GLY A 405 1.31 -12.93 8.05
N ARG A 406 2.60 -12.61 7.98
CA ARG A 406 3.22 -11.59 8.85
C ARG A 406 2.65 -10.21 8.54
N GLY A 407 2.19 -9.49 9.57
CA GLY A 407 1.91 -8.05 9.50
C GLY A 407 2.92 -7.27 10.34
N ARG A 408 3.41 -6.14 9.81
CA ARG A 408 4.28 -5.20 10.52
C ARG A 408 3.77 -3.78 10.30
N ILE A 409 3.41 -3.09 11.38
CA ILE A 409 2.89 -1.72 11.37
C ILE A 409 3.64 -0.92 12.43
N ILE A 410 4.75 -0.29 12.05
CA ILE A 410 5.72 0.26 12.99
C ILE A 410 5.87 1.76 12.81
N ASP A 411 5.92 2.51 13.90
CA ASP A 411 6.09 3.97 13.90
C ASP A 411 4.98 4.64 13.06
N VAL A 412 3.74 4.26 13.34
CA VAL A 412 2.55 4.80 12.67
C VAL A 412 1.75 5.68 13.61
N GLU A 413 1.45 6.89 13.18
CA GLU A 413 0.58 7.83 13.88
C GLU A 413 -0.81 7.85 13.24
N ILE A 414 -1.87 7.69 14.05
CA ILE A 414 -3.27 7.76 13.62
C ILE A 414 -3.96 8.85 14.44
N THR A 415 -4.44 9.92 13.79
CA THR A 415 -5.09 11.05 14.49
C THR A 415 -6.45 11.41 13.92
N ASP A 416 -7.36 11.85 14.79
CA ASP A 416 -8.64 12.47 14.42
C ASP A 416 -9.51 11.59 13.49
N CYS A 417 -9.36 10.27 13.59
CA CYS A 417 -10.16 9.32 12.82
C CYS A 417 -11.43 8.97 13.60
N TYR A 418 -12.56 8.75 12.91
CA TYR A 418 -13.79 8.37 13.60
C TYR A 418 -13.66 7.01 14.32
N GLY A 419 -12.81 6.11 13.84
CA GLY A 419 -12.38 4.93 14.59
C GLY A 419 -11.22 4.21 13.95
N ILE A 420 -10.82 3.10 14.58
CA ILE A 420 -9.83 2.17 14.04
C ILE A 420 -10.41 0.75 14.14
N PRO A 421 -11.44 0.41 13.35
CA PRO A 421 -12.00 -0.93 13.32
C PRO A 421 -11.01 -1.89 12.66
N GLY A 422 -10.08 -2.42 13.45
CA GLY A 422 -9.19 -3.44 12.95
C GLY A 422 -9.88 -4.79 12.85
N LYS A 423 -9.80 -5.41 11.67
CA LYS A 423 -10.09 -6.82 11.46
C LYS A 423 -8.81 -7.64 11.66
N SER A 424 -8.85 -8.68 12.47
CA SER A 424 -7.79 -9.70 12.54
C SER A 424 -7.93 -10.63 11.31
N GLY A 425 -7.17 -10.37 10.25
CA GLY A 425 -7.24 -11.12 8.99
C GLY A 425 -6.50 -12.46 8.98
N GLY A 426 -6.18 -13.04 10.15
CA GLY A 426 -5.26 -14.17 10.25
C GLY A 426 -5.88 -15.58 10.14
N ALA A 427 -7.17 -15.78 10.44
CA ALA A 427 -7.69 -17.16 10.54
C ALA A 427 -9.17 -17.39 10.16
N PHE A 428 -10.03 -16.37 10.23
CA PHE A 428 -11.49 -16.60 10.20
C PHE A 428 -12.21 -16.27 8.88
N ALA A 429 -11.49 -15.89 7.82
CA ALA A 429 -12.07 -15.81 6.47
C ALA A 429 -12.55 -17.17 5.92
N LEU A 430 -12.42 -18.26 6.69
CA LEU A 430 -12.94 -19.58 6.38
C LEU A 430 -14.30 -19.89 7.03
N ASP A 431 -14.87 -19.02 7.89
CA ASP A 431 -15.99 -19.44 8.75
C ASP A 431 -17.36 -18.76 8.47
N GLY A 432 -17.47 -17.88 7.48
CA GLY A 432 -18.73 -17.13 7.23
C GLY A 432 -19.71 -17.74 6.21
N GLU A 433 -19.22 -18.13 5.04
CA GLU A 433 -20.01 -18.81 3.98
C GLU A 433 -19.27 -20.03 3.40
N PHE A 434 -18.03 -20.27 3.85
CA PHE A 434 -17.29 -21.51 3.64
C PHE A 434 -17.71 -22.61 4.65
N ALA A 435 -18.61 -22.30 5.58
CA ALA A 435 -19.07 -23.17 6.65
C ALA A 435 -19.93 -24.36 6.20
N GLU A 436 -20.43 -24.39 4.95
CA GLU A 436 -21.15 -25.57 4.43
C GLU A 436 -20.21 -26.70 3.95
N ASN A 437 -18.93 -26.42 3.70
CA ASN A 437 -17.94 -27.44 3.37
C ASN A 437 -17.14 -27.91 4.60
N ARG A 438 -17.88 -28.36 5.63
CA ARG A 438 -17.35 -29.03 6.85
C ARG A 438 -16.67 -30.38 6.56
N ARG A 439 -15.51 -30.37 5.87
CA ARG A 439 -14.60 -31.53 5.80
C ARG A 439 -13.11 -31.16 5.82
N ILE A 440 -12.75 -30.01 6.37
CA ILE A 440 -11.44 -29.87 7.03
C ILE A 440 -11.75 -29.84 8.52
N GLN A 441 -11.91 -31.04 9.08
CA GLN A 441 -12.14 -31.24 10.51
C GLN A 441 -10.96 -30.67 11.30
N MET A 442 -11.16 -29.53 11.95
CA MET A 442 -10.62 -29.35 13.29
C MET A 442 -11.39 -30.34 14.19
N HIS A 443 -10.93 -31.59 14.23
CA HIS A 443 -11.46 -32.57 15.16
C HIS A 443 -11.16 -32.11 16.57
N ALA A 444 -12.21 -31.71 17.30
CA ALA A 444 -12.25 -31.91 18.73
C ALA A 444 -11.97 -33.41 19.01
N PRO A 445 -11.22 -33.76 20.07
CA PRO A 445 -10.99 -35.15 20.43
C PRO A 445 -12.29 -35.74 20.97
N GLY A 446 -13.12 -36.27 20.08
CA GLY A 446 -14.20 -37.18 20.42
C GLY A 446 -13.68 -38.62 20.37
N PRO A 447 -14.08 -39.49 21.31
CA PRO A 447 -13.84 -40.92 21.18
C PRO A 447 -14.66 -41.47 20.00
N ASP A 448 -14.17 -42.51 19.35
CA ASP A 448 -14.82 -43.28 18.27
C ASP A 448 -14.69 -42.75 16.83
N ILE A 449 -13.49 -42.89 16.25
CA ILE A 449 -13.32 -43.34 14.85
C ILE A 449 -12.12 -44.30 14.81
N ALA A 450 -12.39 -45.61 14.71
CA ALA A 450 -11.39 -46.66 14.87
C ALA A 450 -10.68 -47.13 13.57
N ASP A 451 -11.09 -46.67 12.37
CA ASP A 451 -10.70 -47.41 11.15
C ASP A 451 -9.94 -46.63 10.08
N ASN A 452 -9.27 -45.52 10.42
CA ASN A 452 -8.29 -44.94 9.49
C ASN A 452 -7.19 -44.12 10.20
N PRO A 453 -5.97 -44.66 10.43
CA PRO A 453 -4.88 -43.92 11.04
C PRO A 453 -4.22 -43.03 9.98
N ALA A 454 -4.82 -41.87 9.69
CA ALA A 454 -4.03 -40.76 9.20
C ALA A 454 -3.02 -40.39 10.32
N PRO A 455 -1.71 -40.21 10.04
CA PRO A 455 -0.73 -39.92 11.07
C PRO A 455 -1.16 -38.66 11.87
N PRO A 456 -1.33 -38.71 13.20
CA PRO A 456 -1.78 -37.58 14.03
C PRO A 456 -0.79 -36.40 14.15
N GLY A 457 0.12 -36.21 13.19
CA GLY A 457 1.32 -35.39 13.38
C GLY A 457 1.48 -34.16 12.49
N ASN A 458 0.65 -33.96 11.46
CA ASN A 458 0.95 -32.97 10.40
C ASN A 458 -0.23 -32.08 9.98
N LEU A 459 -1.14 -31.75 10.91
CA LEU A 459 -1.71 -30.39 10.89
C LEU A 459 -0.58 -29.44 11.29
N GLY A 460 0.31 -29.23 10.32
CA GLY A 460 1.53 -28.46 10.44
C GLY A 460 1.17 -27.14 11.09
N ARG A 461 1.77 -26.92 12.26
CA ARG A 461 1.81 -25.67 13.00
C ARG A 461 1.84 -24.50 12.02
N PHE A 462 0.68 -23.92 11.71
CA PHE A 462 0.63 -22.50 11.41
C PHE A 462 1.04 -21.85 12.72
N ARG A 463 2.36 -21.73 12.95
CA ARG A 463 2.88 -20.72 13.86
C ARG A 463 2.48 -19.42 13.18
N THR A 464 1.26 -18.97 13.46
CA THR A 464 0.79 -17.62 13.21
C THR A 464 1.88 -16.73 13.80
N GLN A 465 2.69 -16.16 12.91
CA GLN A 465 3.72 -15.24 13.34
C GLN A 465 2.98 -14.01 13.83
N GLN A 466 3.15 -13.69 15.11
CA GLN A 466 2.52 -12.51 15.70
C GLN A 466 2.87 -11.28 14.85
N GLY A 467 1.85 -10.49 14.53
CA GLY A 467 2.03 -9.20 13.91
C GLY A 467 2.73 -8.25 14.87
N GLN A 468 3.58 -7.37 14.34
CA GLN A 468 4.29 -6.38 15.13
C GLN A 468 3.64 -5.00 14.95
N ILE A 469 3.33 -4.33 16.07
CA ILE A 469 2.75 -2.98 16.06
C ILE A 469 3.56 -1.98 16.90
N SER A 470 3.67 -0.75 16.42
CA SER A 470 4.15 0.42 17.16
C SER A 470 3.31 1.60 16.70
N LEU A 471 2.32 1.96 17.52
CA LEU A 471 1.27 2.90 17.14
C LEU A 471 1.22 4.09 18.10
N VAL A 472 0.99 5.27 17.55
CA VAL A 472 0.53 6.45 18.29
C VAL A 472 -0.87 6.78 17.79
N VAL A 473 -1.87 6.73 18.68
CA VAL A 473 -3.28 6.96 18.35
C VAL A 473 -3.77 8.16 19.15
N ARG A 474 -4.35 9.16 18.50
CA ARG A 474 -4.80 10.39 19.16
C ARG A 474 -6.18 10.80 18.69
N ASN A 475 -7.05 11.17 19.63
CA ASN A 475 -8.38 11.73 19.34
C ASN A 475 -9.20 10.90 18.35
N CYS A 476 -9.05 9.57 18.41
CA CYS A 476 -9.83 8.68 17.58
C CYS A 476 -11.03 8.18 18.35
N GLY A 477 -12.11 7.80 17.66
CA GLY A 477 -13.10 6.93 18.27
C GLY A 477 -12.54 5.54 18.57
N PRO A 478 -13.38 4.55 18.93
CA PRO A 478 -12.90 3.26 19.40
C PRO A 478 -11.90 2.59 18.44
N GLY A 479 -10.75 2.19 18.98
CA GLY A 479 -9.73 1.40 18.28
C GLY A 479 -9.88 -0.08 18.59
N LEU A 480 -10.33 -0.87 17.60
CA LEU A 480 -10.45 -2.32 17.71
C LEU A 480 -9.10 -2.96 17.40
N ILE A 481 -8.45 -3.53 18.41
CA ILE A 481 -7.17 -4.24 18.30
C ILE A 481 -7.47 -5.74 18.23
N GLY A 482 -7.11 -6.36 17.11
CA GLY A 482 -7.35 -7.78 16.87
C GLY A 482 -6.30 -8.67 17.52
N SER A 483 -6.56 -9.98 17.52
CA SER A 483 -5.68 -11.03 18.04
C SER A 483 -4.31 -11.13 17.32
N TRP A 484 -3.36 -11.83 17.93
CA TRP A 484 -2.04 -12.16 17.37
C TRP A 484 -1.08 -10.98 17.19
N LEU A 485 -1.13 -10.00 18.09
CA LEU A 485 -0.31 -8.79 18.00
C LEU A 485 0.67 -8.69 19.16
N THR A 486 1.88 -8.23 18.87
CA THR A 486 2.88 -7.83 19.85
C THR A 486 3.38 -6.43 19.57
N GLY A 487 3.73 -5.68 20.61
CA GLY A 487 4.39 -4.39 20.48
C GLY A 487 3.79 -3.29 21.34
N LYS A 488 3.74 -2.07 20.82
CA LYS A 488 3.48 -0.85 21.61
C LYS A 488 2.34 -0.02 21.05
N ILE A 489 1.51 0.52 21.93
CA ILE A 489 0.44 1.47 21.60
C ILE A 489 0.50 2.64 22.58
N VAL A 490 0.60 3.87 22.07
CA VAL A 490 0.35 5.08 22.83
C VAL A 490 -1.00 5.63 22.39
N ALA A 491 -2.00 5.65 23.26
CA ALA A 491 -3.34 6.11 22.97
C ALA A 491 -3.67 7.36 23.79
N THR A 492 -3.89 8.49 23.11
CA THR A 492 -4.36 9.75 23.72
C THR A 492 -5.83 9.95 23.41
N ASP A 493 -6.65 10.15 24.45
CA ASP A 493 -8.10 10.41 24.32
C ASP A 493 -8.83 9.40 23.43
N THR A 494 -8.35 8.15 23.40
CA THR A 494 -8.87 7.10 22.54
C THR A 494 -9.13 5.83 23.34
N ARG A 495 -10.33 5.27 23.19
CA ARG A 495 -10.68 3.97 23.76
C ARG A 495 -10.12 2.84 22.91
N LEU A 496 -9.38 1.93 23.52
CA LEU A 496 -8.93 0.68 22.89
C LEU A 496 -9.89 -0.45 23.25
N VAL A 497 -10.31 -1.22 22.26
CA VAL A 497 -11.12 -2.44 22.45
C VAL A 497 -10.31 -3.60 21.92
N LEU A 498 -9.87 -4.47 22.81
CA LEU A 498 -9.14 -5.69 22.47
C LEU A 498 -10.17 -6.80 22.28
N GLY A 499 -10.27 -7.33 21.07
CA GLY A 499 -11.26 -8.33 20.69
C GLY A 499 -11.47 -8.39 19.20
N ASP A 500 -11.87 -9.56 18.70
CA ASP A 500 -12.32 -9.62 17.31
C ASP A 500 -13.69 -8.92 17.25
N GLY A 501 -13.82 -7.94 16.34
CA GLY A 501 -15.02 -7.12 16.24
C GLY A 501 -16.29 -7.93 15.99
N THR A 502 -17.44 -7.26 15.92
CA THR A 502 -18.79 -7.85 15.74
C THR A 502 -18.95 -8.82 14.57
N ALA A 503 -18.00 -8.90 13.65
CA ALA A 503 -18.03 -9.77 12.49
C ALA A 503 -17.32 -11.13 12.70
N PHE A 504 -16.47 -11.28 13.72
CA PHE A 504 -15.65 -12.48 13.89
C PHE A 504 -15.81 -13.03 15.30
N ALA A 505 -16.26 -14.28 15.40
CA ALA A 505 -16.70 -14.91 16.65
C ALA A 505 -15.55 -15.33 17.62
N GLY A 506 -14.35 -14.74 17.47
CA GLY A 506 -13.20 -14.99 18.32
C GLY A 506 -13.11 -13.99 19.47
N GLY A 507 -12.87 -14.47 20.69
CA GLY A 507 -12.38 -13.60 21.76
C GLY A 507 -10.97 -13.10 21.43
N ALA A 508 -10.48 -12.05 22.10
CA ALA A 508 -9.08 -11.63 21.95
C ALA A 508 -8.12 -12.76 22.37
N ARG A 509 -7.08 -13.02 21.56
CA ARG A 509 -6.07 -14.05 21.86
C ARG A 509 -4.67 -13.64 21.43
N HIS A 510 -3.66 -14.20 22.10
CA HIS A 510 -2.24 -14.07 21.71
C HIS A 510 -1.77 -12.62 21.57
N LEU A 511 -2.14 -11.79 22.55
CA LEU A 511 -1.74 -10.40 22.62
C LEU A 511 -0.56 -10.23 23.58
N ASP A 512 0.45 -9.49 23.17
CA ASP A 512 1.58 -9.11 24.03
C ASP A 512 1.94 -7.63 23.85
N LEU A 513 1.26 -6.75 24.60
CA LEU A 513 1.20 -5.31 24.33
C LEU A 513 1.67 -4.45 25.51
N ASP A 514 2.54 -3.49 25.21
CA ASP A 514 2.79 -2.30 26.02
C ASP A 514 1.81 -1.21 25.61
N ILE A 515 0.98 -0.73 26.52
CA ILE A 515 -0.03 0.29 26.25
C ILE A 515 0.21 1.49 27.16
N THR A 516 0.48 2.66 26.59
CA THR A 516 0.43 3.93 27.32
C THR A 516 -0.90 4.62 27.02
N LEU A 517 -1.75 4.76 28.02
CA LEU A 517 -3.00 5.51 27.94
C LEU A 517 -2.76 6.93 28.45
N ILE A 518 -3.17 7.93 27.68
CA ILE A 518 -3.02 9.34 28.03
C ILE A 518 -4.40 10.01 27.96
N THR A 519 -4.88 10.49 29.10
CA THR A 519 -6.03 11.40 29.17
C THR A 519 -5.54 12.83 29.01
N ASP A 520 -6.12 13.57 28.06
CA ASP A 520 -5.80 14.98 27.82
C ASP A 520 -7.06 15.85 27.79
N THR A 521 -7.80 15.78 26.67
CA THR A 521 -8.99 16.58 26.41
C THR A 521 -10.30 15.85 26.71
N ASN A 522 -10.31 14.51 26.63
CA ASN A 522 -11.51 13.69 26.77
C ASN A 522 -11.33 12.55 27.81
N GLU A 523 -12.41 12.13 28.46
CA GLU A 523 -12.38 11.04 29.47
C GLU A 523 -12.29 9.62 28.87
N GLN A 524 -12.01 9.47 27.58
CA GLN A 524 -12.21 8.21 26.86
C GLN A 524 -10.98 7.28 26.80
N ALA A 525 -9.84 7.63 27.39
CA ALA A 525 -8.65 6.77 27.38
C ALA A 525 -8.86 5.55 28.30
N HIS A 526 -9.18 4.40 27.70
CA HIS A 526 -9.60 3.20 28.41
C HIS A 526 -9.39 1.93 27.57
N VAL A 527 -9.04 0.81 28.19
CA VAL A 527 -8.91 -0.51 27.53
C VAL A 527 -10.12 -1.39 27.84
N VAL A 528 -10.78 -1.93 26.82
CA VAL A 528 -11.85 -2.92 26.99
C VAL A 528 -11.45 -4.24 26.38
N ILE A 529 -11.39 -5.29 27.19
CA ILE A 529 -11.29 -6.65 26.68
C ILE A 529 -12.70 -7.16 26.44
N ALA A 530 -13.14 -7.12 25.19
CA ALA A 530 -14.50 -7.50 24.83
C ALA A 530 -14.53 -8.92 24.30
N ASN A 531 -15.30 -9.78 24.95
CA ASN A 531 -15.78 -11.01 24.35
C ASN A 531 -17.31 -10.94 24.25
N ARG A 532 -17.81 -10.82 23.01
CA ARG A 532 -19.25 -10.70 22.76
C ARG A 532 -19.95 -12.06 22.69
N TYR A 533 -19.20 -13.16 22.60
CA TYR A 533 -19.77 -14.49 22.39
C TYR A 533 -19.63 -15.34 23.65
N THR A 534 -20.77 -15.86 24.12
CA THR A 534 -20.81 -16.81 25.22
C THR A 534 -20.05 -18.09 24.84
N GLY A 535 -19.20 -18.58 25.75
CA GLY A 535 -18.46 -19.84 25.56
C GLY A 535 -17.12 -19.72 24.83
N VAL A 536 -16.73 -18.53 24.37
CA VAL A 536 -15.37 -18.32 23.85
C VAL A 536 -14.48 -17.87 25.01
N THR A 537 -13.32 -18.50 25.20
CA THR A 537 -12.33 -18.04 26.19
C THR A 537 -11.37 -17.06 25.52
N THR A 538 -11.08 -15.97 26.22
CA THR A 538 -10.00 -15.04 25.91
C THR A 538 -8.73 -15.58 26.57
N ASP A 539 -7.70 -15.94 25.82
CA ASP A 539 -6.49 -16.61 26.32
C ASP A 539 -5.19 -15.99 25.76
N HIS A 540 -4.06 -16.30 26.38
CA HIS A 540 -2.73 -15.86 25.97
C HIS A 540 -2.60 -14.34 25.81
N ILE A 541 -3.09 -13.57 26.78
CA ILE A 541 -3.00 -12.11 26.79
C ILE A 541 -2.01 -11.64 27.86
N HIS A 542 -1.03 -10.85 27.45
CA HIS A 542 -0.07 -10.16 28.30
C HIS A 542 -0.16 -8.66 28.03
N LEU A 543 -0.73 -7.90 28.97
CA LEU A 543 -0.86 -6.45 28.86
C LEU A 543 -0.04 -5.75 29.92
N ARG A 544 0.67 -4.70 29.51
CA ARG A 544 1.40 -3.78 30.39
C ARG A 544 0.85 -2.38 30.12
N ILE A 545 -0.01 -1.90 31.01
CA ILE A 545 -0.76 -0.65 30.82
C ILE A 545 -0.18 0.42 31.73
N ASP A 546 0.32 1.50 31.14
CA ASP A 546 0.74 2.71 31.84
C ASP A 546 -0.30 3.81 31.63
N ASN A 547 -1.00 4.20 32.70
CA ASN A 547 -2.06 5.20 32.65
C ASN A 547 -1.55 6.57 33.11
N GLN A 548 -1.68 7.56 32.23
CA GLN A 548 -1.20 8.91 32.42
C GLN A 548 -2.33 9.93 32.19
N ALA A 549 -2.23 11.08 32.86
CA ALA A 549 -3.08 12.23 32.61
C ALA A 549 -2.19 13.46 32.40
N THR A 550 -2.50 14.28 31.40
CA THR A 550 -1.78 15.53 31.18
C THR A 550 -2.05 16.52 32.33
N PRO A 551 -1.20 17.54 32.53
CA PRO A 551 -1.48 18.60 33.49
C PRO A 551 -2.83 19.28 33.28
N ALA A 552 -3.26 19.43 32.01
CA ALA A 552 -4.56 19.99 31.66
C ALA A 552 -5.71 19.07 32.08
N ALA A 553 -5.60 17.76 31.85
CA ALA A 553 -6.58 16.77 32.32
C ALA A 553 -6.69 16.78 33.86
N ILE A 554 -5.55 16.82 34.56
CA ILE A 554 -5.51 16.87 36.04
C ILE A 554 -6.20 18.14 36.55
N ALA A 555 -5.88 19.30 35.96
CA ALA A 555 -6.50 20.57 36.34
C ALA A 555 -8.02 20.58 36.08
N ALA A 556 -8.48 19.88 35.04
CA ALA A 556 -9.89 19.72 34.68
C ALA A 556 -10.59 18.59 35.45
N ASN A 557 -9.91 17.91 36.38
CA ASN A 557 -10.39 16.72 37.07
C ASN A 557 -10.89 15.59 36.13
N ARG A 558 -10.31 15.49 34.94
CA ARG A 558 -10.59 14.41 33.98
C ARG A 558 -9.75 13.20 34.37
N ARG A 559 -10.41 12.15 34.82
CA ARG A 559 -9.77 10.86 35.12
C ARG A 559 -10.68 9.76 34.62
N PRO A 560 -10.14 8.73 33.94
CA PRO A 560 -10.94 7.55 33.66
C PRO A 560 -11.28 6.86 35.00
N ASP A 561 -12.56 6.56 35.22
CA ASP A 561 -13.03 5.86 36.43
C ASP A 561 -12.39 4.48 36.61
N THR A 562 -12.04 3.87 35.47
CA THR A 562 -11.33 2.60 35.38
C THR A 562 -10.36 2.64 34.20
N VAL A 563 -9.20 2.01 34.35
CA VAL A 563 -8.20 1.86 33.27
C VAL A 563 -8.52 0.69 32.35
N MET A 564 -9.27 -0.30 32.87
CA MET A 564 -9.66 -1.47 32.10
C MET A 564 -10.99 -2.06 32.55
N THR A 565 -11.83 -2.44 31.59
CA THR A 565 -12.97 -3.34 31.80
C THR A 565 -12.86 -4.58 30.93
N TRP A 566 -13.60 -5.62 31.31
CA TRP A 566 -13.73 -6.80 30.46
C TRP A 566 -15.14 -7.38 30.48
N HIS A 567 -15.48 -8.03 29.36
CA HIS A 567 -16.71 -8.79 29.18
C HIS A 567 -16.36 -10.27 28.94
N GLY A 568 -17.03 -11.18 29.64
CA GLY A 568 -16.84 -12.62 29.49
C GLY A 568 -15.75 -13.21 30.40
N ALA A 569 -15.44 -14.48 30.19
CA ALA A 569 -14.42 -15.20 30.96
C ALA A 569 -13.01 -14.93 30.39
N LEU A 570 -12.08 -14.62 31.29
CA LEU A 570 -10.66 -14.53 30.99
C LEU A 570 -9.98 -15.87 31.32
N GLY A 571 -9.09 -16.33 30.46
CA GLY A 571 -8.26 -17.50 30.67
C GLY A 571 -7.29 -17.30 31.84
N SER A 572 -6.84 -18.41 32.44
CA SER A 572 -5.89 -18.39 33.56
C SER A 572 -4.50 -17.86 33.21
N ASP A 573 -4.21 -17.76 31.92
CA ASP A 573 -2.96 -17.27 31.34
C ASP A 573 -3.02 -15.77 30.96
N VAL A 574 -4.16 -15.12 31.15
CA VAL A 574 -4.30 -13.67 31.01
C VAL A 574 -3.58 -12.97 32.17
N THR A 575 -2.58 -12.16 31.83
CA THR A 575 -1.82 -11.33 32.76
C THR A 575 -1.96 -9.86 32.40
N VAL A 576 -2.36 -9.04 33.37
CA VAL A 576 -2.48 -7.59 33.21
C VAL A 576 -1.67 -6.89 34.30
N GLN A 577 -0.68 -6.09 33.89
CA GLN A 577 0.08 -5.21 34.78
C GLN A 577 -0.38 -3.77 34.53
N ILE A 578 -0.75 -3.05 35.58
CA ILE A 578 -1.18 -1.66 35.50
C ILE A 578 -0.25 -0.80 36.35
N SER A 579 0.28 0.27 35.76
CA SER A 579 1.01 1.35 36.43
C SER A 579 0.35 2.71 36.16
N GLY A 580 0.52 3.68 37.07
CA GLY A 580 -0.02 5.03 36.92
C GLY A 580 -0.29 5.73 38.26
N ARG A 581 -0.64 7.02 38.24
CA ARG A 581 -0.84 7.84 39.46
C ARG A 581 -2.10 7.47 40.26
N ASP A 582 -2.03 7.75 41.57
CA ASP A 582 -2.98 7.43 42.63
C ASP A 582 -4.46 7.67 42.31
N GLY A 583 -5.29 6.67 42.61
CA GLY A 583 -6.77 6.77 42.64
C GLY A 583 -7.51 6.02 41.53
N VAL A 584 -6.82 5.36 40.61
CA VAL A 584 -7.46 4.50 39.60
C VAL A 584 -8.04 3.27 40.27
N GLN A 585 -9.32 2.99 40.05
CA GLN A 585 -9.95 1.77 40.55
C GLN A 585 -9.33 0.53 39.89
N ALA A 586 -9.18 -0.55 40.66
CA ALA A 586 -8.79 -1.84 40.13
C ALA A 586 -9.73 -2.23 38.97
N PRO A 587 -9.23 -2.96 37.95
CA PRO A 587 -10.06 -3.46 36.86
C PRO A 587 -11.30 -4.15 37.42
N LYS A 588 -12.46 -3.89 36.81
CA LYS A 588 -13.73 -4.51 37.20
C LYS A 588 -14.34 -5.27 36.04
N PRO A 589 -14.95 -6.44 36.30
CA PRO A 589 -15.77 -7.11 35.31
C PRO A 589 -17.03 -6.28 35.06
N ASP A 590 -17.43 -6.14 33.80
CA ASP A 590 -18.68 -5.42 33.45
C ASP A 590 -19.94 -6.26 33.74
N ALA A 591 -19.78 -7.55 34.04
CA ALA A 591 -20.84 -8.49 34.43
C ALA A 591 -20.27 -9.64 35.29
N PRO A 592 -21.08 -10.35 36.10
CA PRO A 592 -20.61 -11.51 36.87
C PRO A 592 -19.97 -12.55 35.96
N THR A 593 -18.73 -12.95 36.25
CA THR A 593 -17.99 -13.96 35.49
C THR A 593 -17.95 -15.29 36.25
N SER A 594 -18.13 -16.41 35.55
CA SER A 594 -18.10 -17.77 36.12
C SER A 594 -16.75 -18.48 35.95
N GLY A 595 -15.63 -17.74 35.97
CA GLY A 595 -14.29 -18.27 35.67
C GLY A 595 -13.21 -17.86 36.68
N PRO A 596 -12.00 -18.45 36.58
CA PRO A 596 -10.86 -18.05 37.41
C PRO A 596 -10.55 -16.57 37.19
N SER A 597 -10.21 -15.86 38.27
CA SER A 597 -9.83 -14.45 38.16
C SER A 597 -8.48 -14.33 37.43
N PRO A 598 -8.34 -13.37 36.48
CA PRO A 598 -7.06 -13.10 35.85
C PRO A 598 -6.01 -12.66 36.87
N ARG A 599 -4.73 -12.82 36.55
CA ARG A 599 -3.65 -12.25 37.36
C ARG A 599 -3.52 -10.77 37.03
N ILE A 600 -4.11 -9.93 37.88
CA ILE A 600 -3.99 -8.47 37.80
C ILE A 600 -3.03 -8.02 38.89
N THR A 601 -1.97 -7.30 38.51
CA THR A 601 -1.03 -6.71 39.47
C THR A 601 -0.96 -5.20 39.27
N HIS A 602 -1.09 -4.46 40.37
CA HIS A 602 -0.85 -3.02 40.43
C HIS A 602 0.60 -2.77 40.84
N LYS A 603 1.32 -1.97 40.07
CA LYS A 603 2.63 -1.43 40.42
C LYS A 603 2.52 0.08 40.55
#